data_AF-A0A8M1KJS8-F1
#
_entry.id   AF-A0A8M1KJS8-F1
#
_cell.length_a   1.000
_cell.length_b   1.000
_cell.length_c   1.000
_cell.angle_alpha   90.00
_cell.angle_beta   90.00
_cell.angle_gamma   90.00
#
_symmetry.space_group_name_H-M   'P 1'
#
loop_
_entity.id
_entity.type
_entity.pdbx_description
1 polymer ?
#
loop_
_entity_poly.entity_id
_entity_poly.type
_entity_poly.pdbx_seq_one_letter_code
_entity_poly.pdbx_strand_id
1 'polypeptide(L)'
;MAKTDGSSYFRRSHFFWIATVTLSMGYYTWTVFWPEAVPYDRLGPLGSLTKYLVDNHYPLVHYGWWLAWAVHFVEALVAMKICR
;
A
#
# COMPACT_ATOMS: atom_id res chain seq x y z
N MET A 1 38.91 -8.51 13.77
CA MET A 1 37.49 -8.37 14.16
C MET A 1 36.80 -7.56 13.08
N ALA A 2 35.97 -8.21 12.26
CA ALA A 2 35.13 -7.47 11.33
C ALA A 2 34.19 -6.59 12.15
N LYS A 3 34.14 -5.28 11.85
CA LYS A 3 33.04 -4.44 12.31
C LYS A 3 31.78 -5.06 11.70
N THR A 4 30.90 -5.62 12.53
CA THR A 4 29.54 -5.96 12.13
C THR A 4 28.85 -4.64 11.80
N ASP A 5 29.00 -4.20 10.56
CA ASP A 5 28.20 -3.11 10.06
C ASP A 5 26.75 -3.61 9.99
N GLY A 6 25.82 -2.87 10.59
CA GLY A 6 24.39 -3.21 10.56
C GLY A 6 23.80 -3.31 9.14
N SER A 7 24.61 -3.01 8.11
CA SER A 7 24.28 -3.16 6.68
C SER A 7 23.96 -4.60 6.29
N SER A 8 24.45 -5.60 7.04
CA SER A 8 24.23 -7.02 6.75
C SER A 8 22.93 -7.59 7.33
N TYR A 9 22.23 -6.89 8.23
CA TYR A 9 20.95 -7.32 8.79
C TYR A 9 19.73 -6.85 7.98
N PHE A 10 19.84 -5.74 7.25
CA PHE A 10 18.71 -5.15 6.52
C PHE A 10 18.98 -5.03 5.03
N ARG A 11 18.59 -6.08 4.30
CA ARG A 11 18.54 -6.06 2.84
C ARG A 11 17.36 -5.20 2.40
N ARG A 12 17.64 -4.17 1.59
CA ARG A 12 16.60 -3.36 0.93
C ARG A 12 15.57 -4.28 0.25
N SER A 13 14.29 -4.04 0.49
CA SER A 13 13.20 -4.77 -0.15
C SER A 13 13.37 -4.78 -1.66
N HIS A 14 13.07 -5.93 -2.27
CA HIS A 14 13.21 -6.09 -3.72
C HIS A 14 12.38 -5.00 -4.44
N PHE A 15 12.94 -4.46 -5.54
CA PHE A 15 12.29 -3.37 -6.28
C PHE A 15 10.85 -3.71 -6.69
N PHE A 16 10.60 -4.98 -7.04
CA PHE A 16 9.27 -5.50 -7.30
C PHE A 16 8.28 -5.16 -6.18
N TRP A 17 8.62 -5.45 -4.92
CA TRP A 17 7.73 -5.20 -3.78
C TRP A 17 7.54 -3.72 -3.50
N ILE A 18 8.60 -2.92 -3.65
CA ILE A 18 8.49 -1.46 -3.54
C ILE A 18 7.50 -0.94 -4.59
N ALA A 19 7.68 -1.31 -5.86
CA ALA A 19 6.80 -0.88 -6.94
C ALA A 19 5.36 -1.34 -6.73
N THR A 20 5.14 -2.62 -6.36
CA THR A 20 3.81 -3.17 -6.12
C THR A 20 3.09 -2.42 -5.00
N VAL A 21 3.73 -2.19 -3.85
CA VAL A 21 3.10 -1.46 -2.72
C VAL A 21 2.82 -0.02 -3.10
N THR A 22 3.78 0.69 -3.72
CA THR A 22 3.58 2.08 -4.13
C THR A 22 2.44 2.24 -5.12
N LEU A 23 2.39 1.39 -6.16
CA LEU A 23 1.30 1.43 -7.16
C LEU A 23 -0.05 1.07 -6.54
N SER A 24 -0.08 0.10 -5.62
CA SER A 24 -1.30 -0.30 -4.93
C SER A 24 -1.84 0.81 -4.03
N MET A 25 -0.98 1.46 -3.25
CA MET A 25 -1.36 2.61 -2.40
C MET A 25 -1.78 3.82 -3.23
N GLY A 26 -1.12 4.07 -4.36
CA GLY A 26 -1.51 5.11 -5.31
C GLY A 26 -2.89 4.83 -5.92
N TYR A 27 -3.12 3.61 -6.39
CA TYR A 27 -4.43 3.19 -6.91
C TYR A 27 -5.53 3.27 -5.86
N TYR A 28 -5.26 2.86 -4.62
CA TYR A 28 -6.24 2.93 -3.53
C TYR A 28 -6.56 4.40 -3.19
N THR A 29 -5.55 5.26 -3.14
CA THR A 29 -5.73 6.71 -2.94
C THR A 29 -6.56 7.32 -4.07
N TRP A 30 -6.28 6.97 -5.32
CA TRP A 30 -7.07 7.40 -6.47
C TRP A 30 -8.53 6.95 -6.34
N THR A 31 -8.75 5.69 -5.99
CA THR A 31 -10.08 5.10 -5.77
C THR A 31 -10.87 5.83 -4.67
N VAL A 32 -10.22 6.23 -3.58
CA VAL A 32 -10.91 6.87 -2.44
C VAL A 32 -11.24 8.33 -2.75
N PHE A 33 -10.29 9.10 -3.28
CA PHE A 33 -10.42 10.55 -3.38
C PHE A 33 -10.86 11.05 -4.76
N TRP A 34 -10.71 10.24 -5.81
CA TRP A 34 -11.18 10.57 -7.15
C TRP A 34 -11.69 9.32 -7.88
N PRO A 35 -12.72 8.65 -7.33
CA PRO A 35 -13.27 7.42 -7.88
C PRO A 35 -13.78 7.57 -9.32
N GLU A 36 -14.28 8.75 -9.72
CA GLU A 36 -14.90 8.97 -11.02
C GLU A 36 -13.90 8.94 -12.18
N ALA A 37 -12.62 9.23 -11.92
CA ALA A 37 -11.57 9.18 -12.94
C ALA A 37 -10.93 7.80 -13.09
N VAL A 38 -11.21 6.87 -12.17
CA VAL A 38 -10.65 5.52 -12.22
C VAL A 38 -11.25 4.75 -13.40
N PRO A 39 -10.44 4.21 -14.33
CA PRO A 39 -10.94 3.52 -15.50
C PRO A 39 -11.34 2.06 -15.18
N TYR A 40 -12.38 1.86 -14.36
CA TYR A 40 -12.80 0.53 -13.88
C TYR A 40 -12.97 -0.50 -14.99
N ASP A 41 -13.54 -0.10 -16.13
CA ASP A 41 -13.80 -1.03 -17.26
C ASP A 41 -12.51 -1.60 -17.88
N ARG A 42 -11.37 -0.91 -17.73
CA ARG A 42 -10.07 -1.35 -18.28
C ARG A 42 -9.27 -2.21 -17.31
N LEU A 43 -9.69 -2.28 -16.05
CA LEU A 43 -8.98 -3.00 -14.98
C LEU A 43 -9.47 -4.44 -14.82
N GLY A 44 -10.42 -4.89 -15.65
CA GLY A 44 -10.95 -6.24 -15.63
C GLY A 44 -11.61 -6.59 -14.28
N PRO A 45 -11.39 -7.80 -13.73
CA PRO A 45 -12.01 -8.22 -12.48
C PRO A 45 -11.72 -7.30 -11.29
N LEU A 46 -10.51 -6.75 -11.21
CA LEU A 46 -10.14 -5.79 -10.17
C LEU A 46 -10.99 -4.52 -10.27
N GLY A 47 -11.20 -4.02 -11.49
CA GLY A 47 -12.05 -2.87 -11.75
C GLY A 47 -13.48 -3.09 -11.33
N SER A 48 -14.06 -4.24 -11.70
CA SER A 48 -15.44 -4.61 -11.31
C SER A 48 -15.60 -4.71 -9.78
N LEU A 49 -14.65 -5.35 -9.09
CA LEU A 49 -14.67 -5.44 -7.63
C LEU A 49 -14.52 -4.06 -6.97
N THR A 50 -13.55 -3.27 -7.43
CA THR A 50 -13.30 -1.94 -6.86
C THR A 50 -14.51 -1.04 -7.06
N LYS A 51 -15.11 -1.04 -8.26
CA LYS A 51 -16.32 -0.30 -8.56
C LYS A 51 -17.48 -0.72 -7.67
N TYR A 52 -17.69 -2.04 -7.50
CA TYR A 52 -18.72 -2.55 -6.59
C TYR A 52 -18.53 -2.06 -5.15
N LEU A 53 -17.29 -2.08 -4.65
CA LEU A 53 -16.95 -1.61 -3.31
C LEU A 53 -17.16 -0.10 -3.17
N VAL A 54 -16.76 0.70 -4.16
CA VAL A 54 -16.98 2.14 -4.16
C VAL A 54 -18.48 2.46 -4.20
N ASP A 55 -19.23 1.82 -5.10
CA ASP A 55 -20.64 2.14 -5.32
C ASP A 55 -21.54 1.67 -4.16
N ASN A 56 -21.20 0.56 -3.49
CA ASN A 56 -22.07 -0.07 -2.48
C ASN A 56 -21.52 -0.01 -1.04
N HIS A 57 -20.20 0.14 -0.88
CA HIS A 57 -19.51 0.02 0.40
C HIS A 57 -18.43 1.11 0.59
N TYR A 58 -18.66 2.32 0.08
CA TYR A 58 -17.67 3.41 0.16
C TYR A 58 -17.08 3.64 1.57
N PRO A 59 -17.86 3.59 2.68
CA PRO A 59 -17.28 3.72 4.02
C PRO A 59 -16.21 2.67 4.33
N LEU A 60 -16.40 1.43 3.86
CA LEU A 60 -15.41 0.36 4.01
C LEU A 60 -14.12 0.69 3.24
N VAL A 61 -14.24 1.19 2.00
CA VAL A 61 -13.11 1.60 1.15
C VAL A 61 -12.34 2.75 1.81
N HIS A 62 -13.04 3.74 2.35
CA HIS A 62 -12.42 4.87 3.04
C HIS A 62 -11.73 4.46 4.35
N TYR A 63 -12.38 3.65 5.20
CA TYR A 63 -11.74 3.16 6.44
C TYR A 63 -10.59 2.21 6.16
N GLY A 64 -10.71 1.37 5.13
CA GLY A 64 -9.64 0.48 4.70
C GLY A 64 -8.41 1.24 4.22
N TRP A 65 -8.57 2.40 3.59
CA TRP A 65 -7.46 3.26 3.21
C TRP A 65 -6.70 3.81 4.43
N TRP A 66 -7.42 4.31 5.44
CA TRP A 66 -6.80 4.75 6.69
C TRP A 66 -6.08 3.61 7.41
N LEU A 67 -6.69 2.42 7.43
CA LEU A 67 -6.08 1.22 8.01
C LEU A 67 -4.79 0.83 7.28
N ALA A 68 -4.77 0.88 5.94
CA ALA A 68 -3.58 0.58 5.15
C ALA A 68 -2.43 1.55 5.48
N TRP A 69 -2.71 2.85 5.58
CA TRP A 69 -1.71 3.83 6.03
C TRP A 69 -1.23 3.58 7.46
N ALA A 70 -2.14 3.23 8.37
CA ALA A 70 -1.79 2.89 9.75
C ALA A 70 -0.86 1.67 9.82
N VAL A 71 -1.14 0.62 9.04
CA VAL A 71 -0.28 -0.58 8.94
C VAL A 71 1.11 -0.19 8.45
N HIS A 72 1.23 0.50 7.32
CA HIS A 72 2.53 0.91 6.79
C HIS A 72 3.30 1.85 7.72
N PHE A 73 2.60 2.74 8.43
CA PHE A 73 3.22 3.59 9.43
C PHE A 73 3.77 2.77 10.60
N VAL A 74 3.00 1.81 11.12
CA VAL A 74 3.43 0.89 12.18
C VAL A 74 4.62 0.04 11.71
N GLU A 75 4.57 -0.50 10.49
CA GLU A 75 5.70 -1.25 9.90
C GLU A 75 6.97 -0.40 9.85
N ALA A 76 6.86 0.87 9.45
CA ALA A 76 8.00 1.79 9.42
C ALA A 76 8.55 2.07 10.83
N LEU A 77 7.68 2.28 11.83
CA LEU A 77 8.11 2.46 13.22
C LEU A 77 8.81 1.22 13.78
N VAL A 78 8.26 0.03 13.50
CA VAL A 78 8.85 -1.24 13.91
C VAL A 78 10.20 -1.45 13.24
N ALA A 79 10.30 -1.20 11.92
CA ALA A 79 11.56 -1.26 11.20
C ALA A 79 12.58 -0.31 11.81
N MET A 80 12.24 0.95 12.08
CA MET A 80 13.16 1.89 12.75
C MET A 80 13.62 1.43 14.13
N LYS A 81 12.77 0.73 14.89
CA LYS A 81 13.12 0.20 16.21
C LYS A 81 14.05 -1.02 16.14
N ILE A 82 13.84 -1.92 15.18
CA ILE A 82 14.67 -3.12 15.01
C ILE A 82 15.98 -2.78 14.27
N CYS A 83 15.98 -1.75 13.42
CA CYS A 83 17.17 -1.25 12.71
C CYS A 83 18.07 -0.31 13.54
N ARG A 84 17.74 -0.08 14.82
CA ARG A 84 18.53 0.70 15.77
C ARG A 84 19.27 -0.23 16.72
#